data_AF-A0A1D2MB11-F1
#
_entry.id   AF-A0A1D2MB11-F1
#
_cell.length_a   1.000
_cell.length_b   1.000
_cell.length_c   1.000
_cell.angle_alpha   90.00
_cell.angle_beta   90.00
_cell.angle_gamma   90.00
#
_symmetry.space_group_name_H-M   'P 1'
#
loop_
_entity.id
_entity.type
_entity.pdbx_description
1 polymer ?
#
loop_
_entity_poly.entity_id
_entity_poly.type
_entity_poly.pdbx_seq_one_letter_code
_entity_poly.pdbx_strand_id
1 'polypeptide(L)' 'MELKLHSPVGAEPVTYTWPLSGGKDRYDGAMEIAETIRY' A
#
# COMPACT_ATOMS: atom_id res chain seq x y z
N MET A 1 13.14 -2.01 -3.65
CA MET A 1 12.40 -0.79 -4.07
C MET A 1 11.21 -0.63 -3.13
N GLU A 2 10.67 0.58 -2.97
CA GLU A 2 9.60 0.87 -2.00
C GLU A 2 8.51 1.76 -2.61
N LEU A 3 7.28 1.58 -2.15
CA LEU A 3 6.15 2.47 -2.41
C LEU A 3 5.73 3.13 -1.09
N LYS A 4 5.39 4.43 -1.12
CA LYS A 4 4.94 5.17 0.06
C LYS A 4 3.59 5.82 -0.21
N LEU A 5 2.62 5.54 0.65
CA LEU A 5 1.30 6.17 0.63
C LEU A 5 1.23 7.25 1.71
N HIS A 6 1.14 8.51 1.28
CA HIS A 6 1.06 9.66 2.19
C HIS A 6 -0.37 9.89 2.67
N SER A 7 -0.51 10.22 3.95
CA SER A 7 -1.81 10.55 4.55
C SER A 7 -2.33 11.91 4.05
N PRO A 8 -3.63 12.03 3.71
CA PRO A 8 -4.22 13.31 3.31
C PRO A 8 -4.27 14.35 4.44
N VAL A 9 -4.21 13.91 5.70
CA VAL A 9 -4.21 14.79 6.89
C VAL A 9 -2.83 14.97 7.52
N GLY A 10 -1.75 14.57 6.83
CA GLY A 10 -0.37 14.79 7.29
C GLY A 10 0.15 13.83 8.37
N ALA A 11 -0.49 12.68 8.58
CA ALA A 11 0.06 11.60 9.40
C ALA A 11 1.24 10.86 8.71
N GLU A 12 1.91 9.99 9.46
CA GLU A 12 3.04 9.18 8.96
C GLU A 12 2.66 8.33 7.74
N PRO A 13 3.53 8.25 6.71
CA PRO A 13 3.23 7.51 5.48
C PRO A 13 3.35 6.00 5.66
N VAL A 14 2.48 5.25 4.99
CA VAL A 14 2.55 3.77 4.94
C VAL A 14 3.58 3.37 3.89
N THR A 15 4.54 2.51 4.27
CA THR A 15 5.61 2.05 3.37
C THR A 15 5.40 0.59 2.99
N TYR A 16 5.44 0.30 1.69
CA TYR A 16 5.31 -1.04 1.13
C TYR A 16 6.61 -1.44 0.42
N THR A 17 7.14 -2.62 0.75
CA THR A 17 8.33 -3.16 0.09
C THR A 17 7.95 -3.83 -1.22
N TRP A 18 8.70 -3.53 -2.29
CA TRP A 18 8.55 -4.17 -3.60
C TRP A 18 9.54 -5.34 -3.77
N PRO A 19 9.12 -6.50 -4.36
CA PRO A 19 7.78 -6.78 -4.87
C PRO A 19 6.76 -6.95 -3.75
N LEU A 20 5.55 -6.45 -3.99
CA LEU A 20 4.45 -6.60 -3.03
C LEU A 20 4.25 -8.09 -2.77
N SER A 21 4.34 -8.50 -1.51
CA SER A 21 4.32 -9.90 -1.08
C SER A 21 2.99 -10.57 -1.43
N GLY A 22 2.86 -11.11 -2.64
CA GLY A 22 1.73 -11.93 -3.09
C GLY A 22 1.75 -13.33 -2.49
N GLY A 23 1.74 -13.44 -1.15
CA GLY A 23 1.86 -14.69 -0.44
C GLY A 23 0.51 -15.33 -0.11
N LYS A 24 -0.07 -16.08 -1.07
CA LYS A 24 -1.12 -17.12 -0.93
C LYS A 24 -2.46 -16.77 -0.25
N ASP A 25 -2.54 -15.74 0.58
CA ASP A 25 -3.76 -15.30 1.27
C ASP A 25 -4.22 -13.94 0.74
N ARG A 26 -4.88 -13.98 -0.43
CA ARG A 26 -5.91 -13.06 -0.99
C ARG A 26 -5.83 -11.54 -0.82
N TYR A 27 -4.82 -10.96 -0.19
CA TYR A 27 -4.61 -9.53 -0.05
C TYR A 27 -3.40 -9.15 -0.90
N ASP A 28 -3.68 -8.85 -2.16
CA ASP A 28 -2.71 -8.21 -3.05
C ASP A 28 -2.46 -6.80 -2.52
N GLY A 29 -1.26 -6.53 -2.00
CA GLY A 29 -0.89 -5.20 -1.50
C GLY A 29 -1.07 -4.10 -2.56
N ALA A 30 -1.12 -4.44 -3.85
CA ALA A 30 -1.44 -3.49 -4.91
C ALA A 30 -2.91 -3.03 -4.83
N MET A 31 -3.82 -3.97 -4.53
CA MET A 31 -5.24 -3.68 -4.37
C MET A 31 -5.49 -2.80 -3.14
N GLU A 32 -4.81 -3.07 -2.03
CA GLU A 32 -4.89 -2.25 -0.82
C GLU A 32 -4.48 -0.79 -1.09
N ILE A 33 -3.37 -0.60 -1.81
CA ILE A 33 -2.90 0.73 -2.20
C ILE A 33 -3.95 1.42 -3.11
N ALA A 34 -4.46 0.72 -4.12
CA ALA A 34 -5.42 1.28 -5.06
C ALA A 34 -6.75 1.66 -4.40
N GLU A 35 -7.28 0.81 -3.52
CA GLU A 35 -8.49 1.10 -2.77
C GLU A 35 -8.27 2.27 -1.81
N THR A 36 -7.14 2.34 -1.11
CA THR A 36 -6.88 3.46 -0.19
C THR A 36 -6.78 4.81 -0.92
N ILE A 37 -6.28 4.85 -2.16
CA ILE A 37 -6.24 6.06 -2.98
C ILE A 37 -7.63 6.44 -3.52
N ARG A 38 -8.50 5.45 -3.75
CA ARG A 38 -9.85 5.67 -4.27
C ARG A 38 -10.75 6.39 -3.26
N TYR A 39 -10.58 6.11 -1.97
CA TYR A 39 -11.33 6.74 -0.87
C TYR A 39 -10.89 8.19 -0.61
#